data_AF-A0A6P1HK14-F1
#
_entry.id   AF-A0A6P1HK14-F1
#
_cell.length_a   1.000
_cell.length_b   1.000
_cell.length_c   1.000
_cell.angle_alpha   90.00
_cell.angle_beta   90.00
_cell.angle_gamma   90.00
#
_symmetry.space_group_name_H-M   'P 1'
#
loop_
_entity.id
_entity.type
_entity.pdbx_description
1 polymer ?
#
loop_
_entity_poly.entity_id
_entity_poly.type
_entity_poly.pdbx_seq_one_letter_code
_entity_poly.pdbx_strand_id
1 'polypeptide(L)'
;MLKTNIISLIIMIVLFTGCENQAPPTKQMNMLLDEAPPVSLMSITLIDNKNFSSERSRTSKKEDVKKFIHLVDNLKIKRVSKGAELRSFLDKFDKKRQNSKSLEFFLLHKDSLEGPNNGFMIEIIKDGSGWIGDFEENKGKRIYRISNGTEETYSRLLEFYQKQGN
;
A
#
# COMPACT_ATOMS: atom_id res chain seq x y z
N MET A 1 -33.75 -26.34 -61.27
CA MET A 1 -32.34 -26.74 -61.10
C MET A 1 -31.52 -25.50 -61.43
N LEU A 2 -30.87 -24.81 -60.49
CA LEU A 2 -29.66 -25.23 -59.79
C LEU A 2 -29.66 -24.67 -58.35
N LYS A 3 -29.27 -25.50 -57.37
CA LYS A 3 -28.98 -25.10 -55.99
C LYS A 3 -27.52 -24.64 -55.91
N THR A 4 -27.23 -23.55 -55.20
CA THR A 4 -25.95 -23.41 -54.48
C THR A 4 -26.15 -22.50 -53.27
N ASN A 5 -25.98 -23.09 -52.09
CA ASN A 5 -25.84 -22.42 -50.80
C ASN A 5 -24.50 -21.68 -50.75
N ILE A 6 -24.45 -20.45 -50.23
CA ILE A 6 -23.37 -20.03 -49.31
C ILE A 6 -23.98 -19.22 -48.17
N ILE A 7 -23.82 -19.80 -46.99
CA ILE A 7 -24.10 -19.33 -45.64
C ILE A 7 -23.08 -18.25 -45.23
N SER A 8 -23.49 -17.40 -44.29
CA SER A 8 -22.69 -16.48 -43.46
C SER A 8 -22.31 -15.12 -44.04
N LEU A 9 -23.19 -14.14 -43.82
CA LEU A 9 -22.80 -12.75 -43.58
C LEU A 9 -23.13 -12.37 -42.12
N ILE A 10 -22.61 -13.16 -41.19
CA ILE A 10 -22.41 -12.77 -39.79
C ILE A 10 -20.89 -12.61 -39.66
N ILE A 11 -20.45 -11.62 -38.88
CA ILE A 11 -19.05 -11.26 -38.55
C ILE A 11 -18.55 -10.07 -39.37
N MET A 12 -18.79 -8.86 -38.85
CA MET A 12 -17.69 -7.93 -38.50
C MET A 12 -18.19 -6.75 -37.65
N ILE A 13 -18.81 -7.03 -36.50
CA ILE A 13 -18.81 -6.07 -35.39
C ILE A 13 -17.81 -6.61 -34.37
N VAL A 14 -16.52 -6.58 -34.73
CA VAL A 14 -15.48 -6.64 -33.71
C VAL A 14 -15.40 -5.23 -33.17
N LEU A 15 -16.11 -5.05 -32.06
CA LEU A 15 -15.99 -3.95 -31.14
C LEU A 15 -14.51 -3.59 -31.02
N PHE A 16 -14.12 -2.43 -31.53
CA PHE A 16 -12.99 -1.70 -30.94
C PHE A 16 -13.46 -1.30 -29.54
N THR A 17 -13.48 -2.26 -28.62
CA THR A 17 -13.27 -1.98 -27.20
C THR A 17 -11.89 -1.35 -27.18
N GLY A 18 -11.86 -0.01 -27.31
CA GLY A 18 -10.68 0.75 -27.00
C GLY A 18 -10.16 0.22 -25.67
N CYS A 19 -8.84 0.12 -25.55
CA CYS A 19 -8.17 -0.11 -24.28
C CYS A 19 -8.61 1.01 -23.33
N GLU A 20 -9.79 0.86 -22.74
CA GLU A 20 -10.21 1.62 -21.60
C GLU A 20 -9.13 1.29 -20.58
N ASN A 21 -8.37 2.32 -20.19
CA ASN A 21 -7.34 2.21 -19.18
C ASN A 21 -8.02 1.73 -17.90
N GLN A 22 -8.17 0.41 -17.78
CA GLN A 22 -8.81 -0.21 -16.64
C GLN A 22 -7.98 0.19 -15.45
N ALA A 23 -8.59 1.01 -14.60
CA ALA A 23 -7.91 1.52 -13.43
C ALA A 23 -7.34 0.32 -12.65
N PRO A 24 -6.14 0.43 -12.05
CA PRO A 24 -5.47 -0.72 -11.46
C PRO A 24 -6.41 -1.46 -10.48
N PRO A 25 -6.45 -2.80 -10.50
CA PRO A 25 -7.36 -3.54 -9.64
C PRO A 25 -7.06 -3.27 -8.16
N THR A 26 -8.12 -3.17 -7.35
CA THR A 26 -7.99 -3.12 -5.90
C THR A 26 -7.60 -4.51 -5.39
N LYS A 27 -6.53 -4.59 -4.59
CA LYS A 27 -6.06 -5.80 -3.92
C LYS A 27 -6.27 -5.68 -2.40
N GLN A 28 -6.24 -6.79 -1.68
CA GLN A 28 -6.09 -6.77 -0.21
C GLN A 28 -4.61 -6.74 0.17
N MET A 29 -4.29 -6.16 1.33
CA MET A 29 -2.92 -6.03 1.83
C MET A 29 -2.26 -7.38 2.04
N ASN A 30 -2.98 -8.36 2.62
CA ASN A 30 -2.45 -9.70 2.85
C ASN A 30 -1.86 -10.33 1.57
N MET A 31 -2.49 -10.15 0.41
CA MET A 31 -1.97 -10.65 -0.87
C MET A 31 -0.59 -10.06 -1.19
N LEU A 32 -0.36 -8.78 -0.86
CA LEU A 32 0.95 -8.15 -1.07
C LEU A 32 2.00 -8.69 -0.10
N LEU A 33 1.61 -8.95 1.15
CA LEU A 33 2.50 -9.47 2.19
C LEU A 33 2.84 -10.95 1.98
N ASP A 34 1.89 -11.76 1.49
CA ASP A 34 2.07 -13.19 1.19
C ASP A 34 2.97 -13.43 -0.04
N GLU A 35 2.99 -12.49 -1.00
CA GLU A 35 3.86 -12.52 -2.19
C GLU A 35 5.32 -12.16 -1.88
N ALA A 36 5.61 -11.71 -0.66
CA ALA A 36 6.91 -11.18 -0.24
C ALA A 36 7.62 -12.10 0.74
N PRO A 37 8.95 -11.95 0.92
CA PRO A 37 9.64 -12.67 1.99
C PRO A 37 9.03 -12.37 3.37
N PRO A 38 9.18 -13.27 4.36
CA PRO A 38 8.65 -13.03 5.71
C PRO A 38 9.22 -11.75 6.33
N VAL A 39 8.36 -10.97 6.99
CA VAL A 39 8.79 -9.80 7.77
C VAL A 39 9.45 -10.27 9.07
N SER A 40 10.68 -9.85 9.32
CA SER A 40 11.45 -10.19 10.53
C SER A 40 11.56 -9.03 11.51
N LEU A 41 11.50 -7.79 11.01
CA LEU A 41 11.65 -6.58 11.80
C LEU A 41 10.57 -5.56 11.45
N MET A 42 10.02 -4.93 12.49
CA MET A 42 9.15 -3.78 12.34
C MET A 42 9.75 -2.56 13.04
N SER A 43 9.64 -1.41 12.39
CA SER A 43 9.95 -0.11 12.98
C SER A 43 8.77 0.83 12.83
N ILE A 44 8.51 1.65 13.83
CA ILE A 44 7.36 2.55 13.88
C ILE A 44 7.83 3.94 14.30
N THR A 45 7.35 4.96 13.61
CA THR A 45 7.62 6.37 13.92
C THR A 45 6.31 7.14 13.93
N LEU A 46 6.05 7.91 14.99
CA LEU A 46 4.97 8.90 15.02
C LEU A 46 5.52 10.25 14.58
N ILE A 47 5.06 10.74 13.44
CA ILE A 47 5.49 12.03 12.89
C ILE A 47 4.50 13.11 13.31
N ASP A 48 4.99 14.07 14.08
CA ASP A 48 4.30 15.34 14.35
C ASP A 48 4.95 16.46 13.51
N ASN A 49 4.23 16.97 12.51
CA ASN A 49 4.74 17.98 11.57
C ASN A 49 5.12 19.30 12.22
N LYS A 50 4.72 19.56 13.47
CA LYS A 50 5.15 20.77 14.20
C LYS A 50 6.55 20.64 14.82
N ASN A 51 7.03 19.43 15.10
CA ASN A 51 8.22 19.23 15.94
C ASN A 51 9.22 18.17 15.42
N PHE A 52 9.02 17.58 14.22
CA PHE A 52 9.87 16.48 13.72
C PHE A 52 10.15 15.41 14.79
N SER A 53 9.17 15.12 15.66
CA SER A 53 9.38 14.23 16.80
C SER A 53 9.70 12.82 16.32
N SER A 54 10.74 12.25 16.93
CA SER A 54 11.61 11.18 16.42
C SER A 54 11.53 9.90 17.26
N GLU A 55 10.46 9.69 18.02
CA GLU A 55 10.31 8.48 18.82
C GLU A 55 10.04 7.27 17.93
N ARG A 56 11.15 6.62 17.58
CA ARG A 56 11.19 5.41 16.78
C ARG A 56 11.14 4.21 17.69
N SER A 57 10.03 3.48 17.68
CA SER A 57 9.95 2.15 18.28
C SER A 57 10.38 1.09 17.26
N ARG A 58 11.05 0.02 17.72
CA ARG A 58 11.48 -1.10 16.88
C ARG A 58 11.23 -2.41 17.63
N THR A 59 10.76 -3.43 16.91
CA THR A 59 10.56 -4.76 17.48
C THR A 59 10.83 -5.85 16.43
N SER A 60 11.55 -6.88 16.85
CA SER A 60 11.72 -8.16 16.16
C SER A 60 10.98 -9.30 16.87
N LYS A 61 10.18 -8.98 17.91
CA LYS A 61 9.37 -9.99 18.61
C LYS A 61 8.32 -10.53 17.66
N LYS A 62 8.37 -11.83 17.38
CA LYS A 62 7.51 -12.49 16.38
C LYS A 62 6.03 -12.27 16.67
N GLU A 63 5.61 -12.31 17.93
CA GLU A 63 4.22 -12.04 18.31
C GLU A 63 3.77 -10.61 17.97
N ASP A 64 4.63 -9.61 18.13
CA ASP A 64 4.28 -8.21 17.90
C ASP A 64 4.26 -7.89 16.40
N VAL A 65 5.21 -8.44 15.63
CA VAL A 65 5.17 -8.39 14.16
C VAL A 65 3.88 -9.04 13.64
N LYS A 66 3.52 -10.22 14.15
CA LYS A 66 2.28 -10.91 13.75
C LYS A 66 1.01 -10.13 14.12
N LYS A 67 0.96 -9.55 15.33
CA LYS A 67 -0.16 -8.69 15.75
C LYS A 67 -0.31 -7.49 14.82
N PHE A 68 0.80 -6.85 14.45
CA PHE A 68 0.76 -5.72 13.53
C PHE A 68 0.25 -6.12 12.15
N ILE A 69 0.79 -7.20 11.56
CA ILE A 69 0.34 -7.72 10.25
C ILE A 69 -1.18 -7.92 10.27
N HIS A 70 -1.70 -8.55 11.33
CA HIS A 70 -3.15 -8.74 11.49
C HIS A 70 -3.97 -7.44 11.53
N LEU A 71 -3.40 -6.33 12.04
CA LEU A 71 -4.07 -5.02 12.03
C LEU A 71 -4.20 -4.45 10.61
N VAL A 72 -3.28 -4.78 9.71
CA VAL A 72 -3.20 -4.19 8.36
C VAL A 72 -3.67 -5.13 7.24
N ASP A 73 -3.84 -6.43 7.50
CA ASP A 73 -4.21 -7.44 6.48
C ASP A 73 -5.48 -7.10 5.69
N ASN A 74 -6.48 -6.51 6.35
CA ASN A 74 -7.77 -6.17 5.75
C ASN A 74 -7.79 -4.82 5.02
N LEU A 75 -6.64 -4.13 4.94
CA LEU A 75 -6.55 -2.90 4.17
C LEU A 75 -6.66 -3.23 2.67
N LYS A 76 -7.53 -2.51 1.99
CA LYS A 76 -7.69 -2.55 0.54
C LYS A 76 -6.76 -1.54 -0.08
N ILE A 77 -5.94 -1.99 -1.02
CA ILE A 77 -4.88 -1.20 -1.63
C ILE A 77 -5.12 -1.10 -3.14
N LYS A 78 -4.83 0.06 -3.71
CA LYS A 78 -4.90 0.27 -5.16
C LYS A 78 -3.56 0.80 -5.65
N ARG A 79 -2.99 0.17 -6.67
CA ARG A 79 -1.73 0.63 -7.25
C ARG A 79 -1.91 2.04 -7.82
N VAL A 80 -0.95 2.91 -7.55
CA VAL A 80 -0.87 4.25 -8.13
C VAL A 80 0.06 4.17 -9.34
N SER A 81 -0.40 4.59 -10.52
CA SER A 81 0.43 4.54 -11.72
C SER A 81 1.58 5.53 -11.64
N LYS A 82 2.68 5.22 -12.33
CA LYS A 82 3.87 6.08 -12.38
C LYS A 82 3.57 7.44 -13.06
N GLY A 83 4.51 8.38 -12.94
CA GLY A 83 4.43 9.67 -13.62
C GLY A 83 3.47 10.64 -12.93
N ALA A 84 2.59 11.30 -13.70
CA ALA A 84 1.73 12.37 -13.22
C ALA A 84 0.74 11.92 -12.14
N GLU A 85 0.21 10.69 -12.22
CA GLU A 85 -0.71 10.15 -11.21
C GLU A 85 -0.01 10.01 -9.86
N LEU A 86 1.16 9.38 -9.84
CA LEU A 86 1.98 9.25 -8.62
C LEU A 86 2.31 10.61 -8.01
N ARG A 87 2.76 11.56 -8.84
CA ARG A 87 3.09 12.91 -8.37
C ARG A 87 1.87 13.59 -7.75
N SER A 88 0.73 13.58 -8.45
CA SER A 88 -0.50 14.19 -7.94
C SER A 88 -0.99 13.52 -6.65
N PHE A 89 -0.84 12.20 -6.54
CA PHE A 89 -1.20 11.46 -5.34
C PHE A 89 -0.34 11.88 -4.14
N LEU A 90 0.98 11.85 -4.30
CA LEU A 90 1.91 12.24 -3.22
C LEU A 90 1.73 13.71 -2.84
N ASP A 91 1.58 14.63 -3.81
CA ASP A 91 1.34 16.05 -3.53
C ASP A 91 0.06 16.28 -2.70
N LYS A 92 -1.01 15.53 -2.99
CA LYS A 92 -2.26 15.60 -2.23
C LYS A 92 -2.07 15.02 -0.83
N PHE A 93 -1.37 13.90 -0.72
CA PHE A 93 -1.08 13.25 0.54
C PHE A 93 -0.22 14.15 1.44
N ASP A 94 0.84 14.76 0.90
CA ASP A 94 1.74 15.66 1.64
C ASP A 94 1.01 16.89 2.19
N LYS A 95 0.10 17.49 1.41
CA LYS A 95 -0.75 18.60 1.88
C LYS A 95 -1.65 18.19 3.04
N LYS A 96 -2.22 16.99 3.00
CA LYS A 96 -2.99 16.45 4.13
C LYS A 96 -2.08 16.19 5.32
N ARG A 97 -0.91 15.60 5.07
CA ARG A 97 0.10 15.28 6.08
C ARG A 97 0.44 16.51 6.92
N GLN A 98 0.76 17.64 6.30
CA GLN A 98 1.12 18.89 6.99
C GLN A 98 0.15 19.34 8.10
N ASN A 99 -1.12 18.96 8.00
CA ASN A 99 -2.17 19.34 8.96
C ASN A 99 -2.57 18.20 9.91
N SER A 100 -1.81 17.10 9.92
CA SER A 100 -2.09 15.89 10.69
C SER A 100 -0.82 15.29 11.28
N LYS A 101 -1.00 14.46 12.31
CA LYS A 101 0.00 13.45 12.68
C LYS A 101 -0.03 12.31 11.67
N SER A 102 1.10 11.66 11.43
CA SER A 102 1.18 10.43 10.65
C SER A 102 1.92 9.35 11.41
N LEU A 103 1.52 8.10 11.19
CA LEU A 103 2.24 6.93 11.66
C LEU A 103 2.93 6.31 10.46
N GLU A 104 4.24 6.15 10.57
CA GLU A 104 5.09 5.52 9.57
C GLU A 104 5.59 4.18 10.11
N PHE A 105 5.31 3.11 9.38
CA PHE A 105 5.73 1.75 9.69
C PHE A 105 6.68 1.25 8.61
N PHE A 106 7.80 0.67 9.01
CA PHE A 106 8.68 -0.09 8.13
C PHE A 106 8.61 -1.56 8.50
N LEU A 107 8.32 -2.41 7.53
CA LEU A 107 8.33 -3.87 7.64
C LEU A 107 9.49 -4.40 6.81
N LEU A 108 10.51 -4.95 7.46
CA LEU A 108 11.74 -5.39 6.80
C LEU A 108 11.85 -6.92 6.78
N HIS A 109 12.36 -7.45 5.67
CA HIS A 109 12.50 -8.90 5.44
C HIS A 109 13.77 -9.55 6.00
N LYS A 110 14.77 -8.73 6.30
CA LYS A 110 16.06 -9.17 6.85
C LYS A 110 16.39 -8.32 8.06
N ASP A 111 17.12 -8.90 9.01
CA ASP A 111 17.60 -8.21 10.20
C ASP A 111 18.80 -7.28 9.91
N SER A 112 19.22 -7.12 8.64
CA SER A 112 20.32 -6.23 8.30
C SER A 112 19.85 -4.77 8.21
N LEU A 113 20.67 -3.89 8.80
CA LEU A 113 20.46 -2.44 8.87
C LEU A 113 20.68 -1.72 7.52
N GLU A 114 20.81 -2.44 6.42
CA GLU A 114 21.07 -1.87 5.08
C GLU A 114 19.78 -1.30 4.46
N GLY A 115 19.24 -0.29 5.15
CA GLY A 115 18.29 0.67 4.62
C GLY A 115 16.83 0.20 4.44
N PRO A 116 15.91 1.14 4.20
CA PRO A 116 14.48 0.87 3.93
C PRO A 116 14.22 0.17 2.58
N ASN A 117 15.25 -0.44 1.98
CA ASN A 117 15.24 -0.94 0.60
C ASN A 117 14.95 -2.45 0.50
N ASN A 118 14.44 -3.07 1.57
CA ASN A 118 14.08 -4.47 1.54
C ASN A 118 12.82 -4.74 2.39
N GLY A 119 11.70 -4.21 1.90
CA GLY A 119 10.38 -4.49 2.43
C GLY A 119 9.37 -3.39 2.15
N PHE A 120 8.51 -3.13 3.13
CA PHE A 120 7.38 -2.23 2.98
C PHE A 120 7.50 -1.00 3.88
N MET A 121 7.14 0.16 3.36
CA MET A 121 6.80 1.33 4.14
C MET A 121 5.28 1.51 4.10
N ILE A 122 4.66 1.72 5.24
CA ILE A 122 3.24 2.04 5.35
C ILE A 122 3.15 3.38 6.07
N GLU A 123 2.48 4.35 5.47
CA GLU A 123 2.15 5.59 6.16
C GLU A 123 0.64 5.78 6.20
N ILE A 124 0.12 6.12 7.37
CA ILE A 124 -1.30 6.43 7.58
C ILE A 124 -1.42 7.71 8.41
N ILE A 125 -2.30 8.61 7.99
CA ILE A 125 -2.61 9.85 8.72
C ILE A 125 -3.93 9.72 9.47
N LYS A 126 -4.22 10.70 10.33
CA LYS A 126 -5.36 10.65 11.27
C LYS A 126 -6.71 10.36 10.61
N ASP A 127 -6.95 10.87 9.39
CA ASP A 127 -8.21 10.65 8.66
C ASP A 127 -8.33 9.24 8.04
N GLY A 128 -7.32 8.38 8.21
CA GLY A 128 -7.25 7.04 7.63
C GLY A 128 -6.67 6.97 6.22
N SER A 129 -6.44 8.11 5.57
CA SER A 129 -5.72 8.15 4.29
C SER A 129 -4.30 7.62 4.51
N GLY A 130 -3.82 6.85 3.55
CA GLY A 130 -2.48 6.28 3.66
C GLY A 130 -1.99 5.70 2.37
N TRP A 131 -0.73 5.28 2.40
CA TRP A 131 -0.07 4.66 1.27
C TRP A 131 0.91 3.61 1.72
N ILE A 132 1.25 2.73 0.79
CA ILE A 132 2.20 1.66 0.98
C ILE A 132 3.21 1.75 -0.14
N GLY A 133 4.48 1.80 0.23
CA GLY A 133 5.58 1.61 -0.69
C GLY A 133 6.16 0.22 -0.51
N ASP A 134 6.24 -0.50 -1.61
CA ASP A 134 7.03 -1.71 -1.73
C ASP A 134 8.36 -1.35 -2.39
N PHE A 135 9.43 -1.56 -1.62
CA PHE A 135 10.80 -1.20 -1.94
C PHE A 135 11.68 -2.43 -2.08
N GLU A 136 11.11 -3.62 -2.31
CA GLU A 136 11.90 -4.83 -2.52
C GLU A 136 12.96 -4.65 -3.62
N GLU A 137 14.17 -5.11 -3.29
CA GLU A 137 15.31 -5.14 -4.19
C GLU A 137 14.91 -5.89 -5.48
N ASN A 138 15.20 -5.30 -6.65
CA ASN A 138 14.90 -5.84 -7.99
C ASN A 138 13.43 -5.81 -8.46
N LYS A 139 12.44 -5.51 -7.62
CA LYS A 139 11.02 -5.38 -8.07
C LYS A 139 10.65 -3.96 -8.51
N GLY A 140 11.53 -2.99 -8.23
CA GLY A 140 11.33 -1.56 -8.48
C GLY A 140 10.27 -0.97 -7.54
N LYS A 141 10.36 0.35 -7.26
CA LYS A 141 9.44 1.01 -6.32
C LYS A 141 7.98 0.93 -6.81
N ARG A 142 7.12 0.26 -6.03
CA ARG A 142 5.66 0.20 -6.26
C ARG A 142 4.95 0.97 -5.15
N ILE A 143 4.08 1.91 -5.51
CA ILE A 143 3.27 2.67 -4.55
C ILE A 143 1.80 2.27 -4.69
N TYR A 144 1.15 2.07 -3.56
CA TYR A 144 -0.27 1.77 -3.45
C TYR A 144 -0.94 2.78 -2.52
N ARG A 145 -2.14 3.22 -2.86
CA ARG A 145 -2.99 4.00 -1.97
C ARG A 145 -3.86 3.06 -1.14
N ILE A 146 -4.03 3.36 0.14
CA ILE A 146 -5.02 2.69 1.00
C ILE A 146 -6.40 3.26 0.66
N SER A 147 -7.37 2.39 0.40
CA SER A 147 -8.68 2.76 -0.16
C SER A 147 -9.85 2.61 0.80
N ASN A 148 -9.67 1.91 1.92
CA ASN A 148 -10.67 1.71 2.97
C ASN A 148 -10.17 2.09 4.38
N GLY A 149 -9.07 2.86 4.46
CA GLY A 149 -8.57 3.34 5.74
C GLY A 149 -9.52 4.37 6.33
N THR A 150 -9.63 4.36 7.66
CA THR A 150 -10.52 5.21 8.46
C THR A 150 -9.79 5.78 9.68
N GLU A 151 -10.41 6.74 10.38
CA GLU A 151 -9.90 7.20 11.68
C GLU A 151 -9.79 6.07 12.72
N GLU A 152 -10.70 5.10 12.68
CA GLU A 152 -10.61 3.89 13.51
C GLU A 152 -9.38 3.06 13.16
N THR A 153 -9.07 2.91 11.86
CA THR A 153 -7.84 2.23 11.40
C THR A 153 -6.61 2.90 12.00
N TYR A 154 -6.53 4.23 11.88
CA TYR A 154 -5.45 5.02 12.47
C TYR A 154 -5.38 4.85 13.99
N SER A 155 -6.51 4.91 14.69
CA SER A 155 -6.56 4.82 16.15
C SER A 155 -6.06 3.49 16.68
N ARG A 156 -6.42 2.37 16.02
CA ARG A 156 -5.92 1.03 16.36
C ARG A 156 -4.41 0.90 16.16
N LEU A 157 -3.88 1.52 15.10
CA LEU A 157 -2.44 1.54 14.82
C LEU A 157 -1.68 2.45 15.80
N LEU A 158 -2.28 3.57 16.21
CA LEU A 158 -1.72 4.43 17.26
C LEU A 158 -1.66 3.72 18.61
N GLU A 159 -2.73 3.02 18.99
CA GLU A 159 -2.77 2.23 20.23
C GLU A 159 -1.69 1.14 20.23
N PHE A 160 -1.50 0.47 19.08
CA PHE A 160 -0.41 -0.49 18.91
C PHE A 160 0.96 0.16 19.14
N TYR A 161 1.23 1.31 18.51
CA TYR A 161 2.48 2.07 18.71
C TYR A 161 2.71 2.45 20.18
N GLN A 162 1.69 2.98 20.86
CA GLN A 162 1.80 3.38 22.27
C GLN A 162 2.13 2.21 23.20
N LYS A 163 1.66 1.00 22.88
CA LYS A 163 1.99 -0.23 23.63
C LYS A 163 3.42 -0.73 23.39
N GLN A 164 4.11 -0.24 22.36
CA GLN A 164 5.49 -0.61 22.07
C GLN A 164 6.51 0.36 22.71
N GLY A 165 6.06 1.53 23.19
CA GLY A 165 6.88 2.54 23.87
C GLY A 165 6.87 2.44 25.41
N ASN A 166 6.01 1.58 25.97
CA ASN A 166 5.94 1.24 27.39
C ASN A 166 6.46 -0.19 27.61
#